data_AF-A0A7Y5SHL6-F1
#
_entry.id   AF-A0A7Y5SHL6-F1
#
_cell.length_a   1.000
_cell.length_b   1.000
_cell.length_c   1.000
_cell.angle_alpha   90.00
_cell.angle_beta   90.00
_cell.angle_gamma   90.00
#
_symmetry.space_group_name_H-M   'P 1'
#
loop_
_entity.id
_entity.type
_entity.pdbx_description
1 polymer ?
#
loop_
_entity_poly.entity_id
_entity_poly.type
_entity_poly.pdbx_seq_one_letter_code
_entity_poly.pdbx_strand_id
1 'polypeptide(L)'
;MIGKTFLGRVLLVLIAVALLLPVATIVVWAIGRLLLAMGDGQGSAVLDRIALGFVVTWALDLVFLLLFQAVHLLMSADPPEKP
;
A
#
# COMPACT_ATOMS: atom_id res chain seq x y z
N MET A 1 -20.67 8.19 17.19
CA MET A 1 -20.82 6.90 16.46
C MET A 1 -20.31 6.94 15.03
N ILE A 2 -20.45 8.04 14.27
CA ILE A 2 -19.97 8.17 12.87
C ILE A 2 -18.44 8.03 12.68
N GLY A 3 -17.63 8.53 13.60
CA GLY A 3 -16.16 8.47 13.46
C GLY A 3 -15.57 7.05 13.53
N LYS A 4 -16.18 6.17 14.34
CA LYS A 4 -15.68 4.79 14.56
C LYS A 4 -15.91 3.91 13.32
N THR A 5 -17.04 4.09 12.63
CA THR A 5 -17.36 3.36 11.39
C THR A 5 -16.58 3.88 10.19
N PHE A 6 -16.30 5.19 10.14
CA PHE A 6 -15.43 5.76 9.11
C PHE A 6 -13.99 5.24 9.22
N LEU A 7 -13.42 5.25 10.43
CA LEU A 7 -12.05 4.78 10.67
C LEU A 7 -11.88 3.30 10.30
N GLY A 8 -12.85 2.45 10.66
CA GLY A 8 -12.83 1.02 10.30
C GLY A 8 -12.91 0.78 8.79
N ARG A 9 -13.70 1.57 8.06
CA ARG A 9 -13.78 1.46 6.59
C ARG A 9 -12.49 1.89 5.92
N VAL A 10 -11.89 3.00 6.36
CA VAL A 10 -10.61 3.48 5.83
C VAL A 10 -9.52 2.44 6.07
N LEU A 11 -9.44 1.84 7.26
CA LEU A 11 -8.48 0.78 7.56
C LEU A 11 -8.63 -0.43 6.63
N LEU A 12 -9.86 -0.89 6.38
CA LEU A 12 -10.11 -2.00 5.46
C LEU A 12 -9.68 -1.67 4.03
N VAL A 13 -9.90 -0.43 3.59
CA VAL A 13 -9.44 0.03 2.26
C VAL A 13 -7.92 0.04 2.20
N LEU A 14 -7.22 0.61 3.20
CA LEU A 14 -5.76 0.60 3.26
C LEU A 14 -5.21 -0.82 3.22
N ILE A 15 -5.77 -1.75 4.00
CA ILE A 15 -5.35 -3.17 3.97
C ILE A 15 -5.60 -3.80 2.59
N ALA A 16 -6.77 -3.56 1.99
CA ALA A 16 -7.08 -4.11 0.68
C ALA A 16 -6.13 -3.56 -0.40
N VAL A 17 -5.82 -2.27 -0.35
CA VAL A 17 -4.87 -1.59 -1.24
C VAL A 17 -3.45 -2.14 -1.04
N ALA A 18 -3.02 -2.33 0.22
CA ALA A 18 -1.71 -2.91 0.56
C ALA A 18 -1.50 -4.31 -0.02
N LEU A 19 -2.57 -5.10 -0.13
CA LEU A 19 -2.54 -6.46 -0.70
C LEU A 19 -2.62 -6.44 -2.23
N LEU A 20 -3.40 -5.54 -2.82
CA LEU A 20 -3.64 -5.50 -4.27
C LEU A 20 -2.52 -4.80 -5.05
N LEU A 21 -1.95 -3.72 -4.51
CA LEU A 21 -0.89 -2.95 -5.16
C LEU A 21 0.36 -3.76 -5.55
N PRO A 22 0.91 -4.68 -4.73
CA PRO A 22 2.08 -5.46 -5.14
C PRO A 22 1.75 -6.38 -6.32
N VAL A 23 0.56 -6.98 -6.34
CA VAL A 23 0.09 -7.80 -7.48
C VAL A 23 -0.03 -6.94 -8.73
N ALA A 24 -0.69 -5.78 -8.63
CA ALA A 24 -0.83 -4.85 -9.74
C ALA A 24 0.52 -4.36 -10.27
N THR A 25 1.48 -4.08 -9.37
CA THR A 25 2.84 -3.67 -9.72
C THR A 25 3.56 -4.75 -10.52
N ILE A 26 3.52 -6.01 -10.06
CA ILE A 26 4.15 -7.13 -10.76
C ILE A 26 3.54 -7.31 -12.15
N VAL A 27 2.22 -7.21 -12.28
CA VAL A 27 1.52 -7.32 -13.56
C VAL A 27 1.94 -6.21 -14.52
N VAL A 28 1.92 -4.94 -14.08
CA VAL A 28 2.33 -3.81 -14.91
C VAL A 28 3.79 -3.94 -15.34
N TRP A 29 4.66 -4.33 -14.41
CA TRP A 29 6.08 -4.53 -14.72
C TRP A 29 6.30 -5.68 -15.72
N ALA A 30 5.61 -6.81 -15.54
CA ALA A 30 5.68 -7.95 -16.47
C ALA A 30 5.21 -7.56 -17.89
N ILE A 31 4.13 -6.78 -18.01
CA ILE A 31 3.66 -6.25 -19.29
C ILE A 31 4.73 -5.31 -19.89
N GLY A 32 5.35 -4.45 -19.08
CA GLY A 32 6.46 -3.59 -19.52
C GLY A 32 7.65 -4.38 -20.08
N ARG A 33 8.00 -5.51 -19.46
CA ARG A 33 9.05 -6.41 -19.97
C ARG A 33 8.62 -7.10 -21.27
N LEU A 34 7.35 -7.47 -21.40
CA LEU A 34 6.82 -8.06 -22.63
C LEU A 34 6.88 -7.06 -23.81
N LEU A 35 6.49 -5.80 -23.60
CA LEU A 35 6.60 -4.76 -24.62
C LEU A 35 8.05 -4.55 -25.07
N LEU A 36 8.99 -4.55 -24.12
CA LEU A 36 10.42 -4.47 -24.44
C LEU A 36 10.88 -5.63 -25.32
N ALA A 37 10.45 -6.86 -25.00
CA ALA A 37 10.77 -8.05 -25.78
C ALA A 37 10.17 -8.01 -27.20
N MET A 38 9.08 -7.27 -27.40
CA MET A 38 8.46 -7.03 -28.70
C MET A 38 9.11 -5.88 -29.49
N GLY A 39 10.14 -5.23 -28.94
CA GLY A 39 10.82 -4.09 -29.54
C GLY A 39 10.18 -2.73 -29.24
N ASP A 40 9.12 -2.68 -28.43
CA ASP A 40 8.50 -1.43 -27.97
C ASP A 40 9.16 -0.91 -26.68
N GLY A 41 10.32 -0.27 -26.87
CA GLY A 41 11.06 0.35 -25.76
C GLY A 41 10.35 1.56 -25.13
N GLN A 42 9.53 2.29 -25.90
CA GLN A 42 8.81 3.46 -25.38
C GLN A 42 7.67 3.02 -24.47
N GLY A 43 6.86 2.05 -24.89
CA GLY A 43 5.79 1.47 -24.08
C GLY A 43 6.33 0.84 -22.80
N SER A 44 7.46 0.12 -22.89
CA SER A 44 8.14 -0.42 -21.71
C SER A 44 8.54 0.66 -20.70
N ALA A 45 9.16 1.75 -21.16
CA ALA A 45 9.62 2.83 -20.28
C ALA A 45 8.45 3.57 -19.59
N VAL A 46 7.29 3.66 -20.23
CA VAL A 46 6.07 4.22 -19.62
C VAL A 46 5.57 3.29 -18.50
N LEU A 47 5.49 1.98 -18.76
CA LEU A 47 5.03 1.02 -17.76
C LEU A 47 6.00 0.90 -16.58
N ASP A 48 7.31 1.02 -16.79
CA ASP A 48 8.30 1.07 -15.70
C ASP A 48 8.04 2.27 -14.77
N ARG A 49 7.71 3.45 -15.31
CA ARG A 49 7.35 4.64 -14.52
C ARG A 49 6.04 4.46 -13.75
N ILE A 50 5.04 3.83 -14.37
CA ILE A 50 3.76 3.52 -13.71
C ILE A 50 3.97 2.52 -12.57
N ALA A 51 4.76 1.47 -12.80
CA ALA A 51 5.12 0.50 -11.77
C ALA A 51 5.84 1.17 -10.60
N LEU A 52 6.77 2.09 -10.84
CA LEU A 52 7.38 2.91 -9.79
C LEU A 52 6.35 3.72 -9.01
N GLY A 53 5.38 4.32 -9.71
CA GLY A 53 4.26 5.01 -9.07
C GLY A 53 3.50 4.11 -8.09
N PHE A 54 3.16 2.88 -8.51
CA PHE A 54 2.49 1.91 -7.64
C PHE A 54 3.34 1.49 -6.44
N VAL A 55 4.66 1.27 -6.62
CA VAL A 55 5.57 0.97 -5.51
C VAL A 55 5.62 2.11 -4.50
N VAL A 56 5.69 3.36 -4.96
CA VAL A 56 5.70 4.53 -4.08
C VAL A 56 4.38 4.65 -3.32
N THR A 57 3.25 4.51 -4.00
CA THR A 57 1.92 4.52 -3.36
C THR A 57 1.80 3.40 -2.32
N TRP A 58 2.29 2.21 -2.63
CA TRP A 58 2.30 1.07 -1.72
C TRP A 58 3.17 1.31 -0.49
N ALA A 59 4.36 1.89 -0.66
CA ALA A 59 5.23 2.23 0.46
C ALA A 59 4.57 3.25 1.41
N LEU A 60 3.90 4.28 0.86
CA LEU A 60 3.15 5.25 1.65
C LEU A 60 2.01 4.59 2.43
N ASP A 61 1.24 3.72 1.78
CA ASP A 61 0.14 2.98 2.39
C ASP A 61 0.62 2.12 3.59
N LEU A 62 1.73 1.39 3.43
CA LEU A 62 2.35 0.63 4.52
C LEU A 62 2.80 1.52 5.68
N VAL A 63 3.36 2.70 5.40
CA VAL A 63 3.75 3.68 6.44
C VAL A 63 2.52 4.14 7.22
N PHE A 64 1.41 4.45 6.54
CA PHE A 64 0.18 4.85 7.22
C PHE A 64 -0.41 3.72 8.07
N LEU A 65 -0.42 2.49 7.57
CA LEU A 65 -0.85 1.31 8.34
C LEU A 65 0.02 1.11 9.59
N LEU A 66 1.33 1.24 9.46
CA LEU A 66 2.27 1.13 10.58
C LEU A 66 2.03 2.21 11.63
N LEU A 67 1.88 3.47 11.22
CA LEU A 67 1.60 4.60 12.12
C LEU A 67 0.26 4.42 12.84
N PHE A 68 -0.77 4.00 12.10
CA PHE A 68 -2.08 3.71 12.70
C PHE A 68 -1.99 2.62 13.76
N GLN A 69 -1.30 1.52 13.45
CA GLN A 69 -1.09 0.42 14.39
C GLN A 69 -0.32 0.87 15.64
N ALA A 70 0.74 1.67 15.46
CA ALA A 70 1.52 2.18 16.58
C ALA A 70 0.69 3.06 17.53
N VAL A 71 -0.12 3.97 16.98
CA VAL A 71 -1.02 4.81 17.79
C VAL A 71 -2.06 3.96 18.52
N HIS A 72 -2.63 2.95 17.83
CA HIS A 72 -3.63 2.07 18.43
C HIS A 72 -3.06 1.27 19.61
N LEU A 73 -1.84 0.75 19.47
CA LEU A 73 -1.13 0.06 20.56
C LEU A 73 -0.86 0.99 21.74
N LEU A 74 -0.42 2.22 21.48
CA LEU A 74 -0.13 3.20 22.54
C LEU A 74 -1.40 3.58 23.33
N MET A 75 -2.54 3.72 22.66
CA MET A 75 -3.83 4.01 23.30
C MET A 75 -4.42 2.83 24.07
N SER A 76 -4.00 1.60 23.73
CA SER A 76 -4.53 0.37 24.33
C SER A 76 -3.61 -0.21 25.41
N ALA A 77 -2.51 0.48 25.72
CA ALA A 77 -1.59 0.07 26.77
C ALA A 77 -2.22 0.31 28.15
N ASP A 78 -2.37 -0.75 28.94
CA ASP A 78 -2.86 -0.64 30.32
C ASP A 78 -1.84 0.09 31.22
N PRO A 79 -2.30 0.86 32.22
CA PRO A 79 -1.41 1.47 33.19
C PRO A 79 -0.70 0.39 34.03
N PRO A 80 0.55 0.62 34.45
CA PRO A 80 1.31 -0.35 35.22
C PRO A 80 0.56 -0.71 36.52
N GLU A 81 0.42 -2.01 36.77
CA GLU A 81 -0.17 -2.53 38.01
C GLU A 81 0.64 -1.98 39.19
N LYS A 82 -0.02 -1.18 40.03
CA LYS A 82 0.63 -0.59 41.21
C LYS A 82 0.97 -1.73 42.18
N PRO A 83 2.22 -1.78 42.70
CA PRO A 83 2.60 -2.73 43.74
C PRO A 83 1.85 -2.47 45.06
#